data_AF-A0A8E2DIC4-F1
#
_entry.id   AF-A0A8E2DIC4-F1
#
_cell.length_a   1.000
_cell.length_b   1.000
_cell.length_c   1.000
_cell.angle_alpha   90.00
_cell.angle_beta   90.00
_cell.angle_gamma   90.00
#
_symmetry.space_group_name_H-M   'P 1'
#
loop_
_entity.id
_entity.type
_entity.pdbx_description
1 polymer ?
#
loop_
_entity_poly.entity_id
_entity_poly.type
_entity_poly.pdbx_seq_one_letter_code
_entity_poly.pdbx_strand_id
1 'polypeptide(L)'
;MVYISSWQEFQEAAEALYEKSPNNTRYCVKWRTSEGKLVLKVTDNTTCLKFKTYSSLFLNRFEALNLSLMQKMQNRRPTPAAAGALQAEATESAQKDVSASAATPLVGTPAAGGVKKKKPKKKK
;
A
#
# COMPACT_ATOMS: atom_id res chain seq x y z
N MET A 1 31.24 0.27 -6.24
CA MET A 1 30.20 0.44 -5.19
C MET A 1 29.26 1.55 -5.64
N VAL A 2 28.06 1.20 -6.10
CA VAL A 2 27.18 2.10 -6.87
C VAL A 2 26.02 2.58 -6.00
N TYR A 3 25.58 3.82 -6.19
CA TYR A 3 24.31 4.31 -5.64
C TYR A 3 23.24 4.24 -6.72
N ILE A 4 22.17 3.50 -6.45
CA ILE A 4 20.97 3.47 -7.29
C ILE A 4 20.01 4.55 -6.78
N SER A 5 19.45 5.34 -7.70
CA SER A 5 18.53 6.44 -7.38
C SER A 5 17.07 6.00 -7.40
N SER A 6 16.71 5.03 -8.24
CA SER A 6 15.36 4.46 -8.29
C SER A 6 15.17 3.39 -7.22
N TRP A 7 14.05 3.44 -6.49
CA TRP A 7 13.72 2.39 -5.53
C TRP A 7 13.49 1.02 -6.20
N GLN A 8 12.79 1.02 -7.34
CA GLN A 8 12.40 -0.21 -8.03
C GLN A 8 13.62 -0.98 -8.53
N GLU A 9 14.53 -0.26 -9.20
CA GLU A 9 15.82 -0.79 -9.65
C GLU A 9 16.68 -1.29 -8.47
N PHE A 10 16.70 -0.56 -7.34
CA PHE A 10 17.43 -1.00 -6.15
C PHE A 10 16.83 -2.30 -5.56
N GLN A 11 15.51 -2.40 -5.48
CA GLN A 11 14.83 -3.58 -4.97
C GLN A 11 15.07 -4.80 -5.87
N GLU A 12 14.87 -4.65 -7.19
CA GLU A 12 15.11 -5.74 -8.16
C GLU A 12 16.56 -6.21 -8.12
N ALA A 13 17.53 -5.29 -8.16
CA ALA A 13 18.95 -5.63 -8.08
C ALA A 13 19.34 -6.24 -6.72
N ALA A 14 18.70 -5.85 -5.61
CA ALA A 14 18.91 -6.44 -4.29
C ALA A 14 18.41 -7.89 -4.22
N GLU A 15 17.21 -8.15 -4.75
CA GLU A 15 16.61 -9.48 -4.78
C GLU A 15 17.37 -10.43 -5.72
N ALA A 16 17.72 -9.97 -6.93
CA ALA A 16 18.52 -10.73 -7.89
C ALA A 16 19.94 -11.05 -7.36
N LEU A 17 20.56 -10.13 -6.62
CA LEU A 17 21.85 -10.38 -5.98
C LEU A 17 21.73 -11.43 -4.87
N TYR A 18 20.67 -11.37 -4.06
CA TYR A 18 20.42 -12.37 -3.03
C TYR A 18 20.17 -13.77 -3.63
N GLU A 19 19.39 -13.87 -4.71
CA GLU A 19 19.12 -15.14 -5.40
C GLU A 19 20.38 -15.75 -6.03
N LYS A 20 21.32 -14.92 -6.50
CA LYS A 20 22.61 -15.37 -7.04
C LYS A 20 23.54 -15.95 -5.97
N SER A 21 23.56 -15.39 -4.75
CA SER A 21 24.51 -15.79 -3.71
C SER A 21 23.96 -15.60 -2.28
N PRO A 22 22.96 -16.41 -1.87
CA PRO A 22 22.20 -16.18 -0.63
C PRO A 22 23.08 -16.27 0.63
N ASN A 23 24.08 -17.16 0.65
CA ASN A 23 24.97 -17.35 1.81
C ASN A 23 26.02 -16.24 1.99
N ASN A 24 26.34 -15.48 0.94
CA ASN A 24 27.39 -14.45 0.95
C ASN A 24 26.78 -13.02 0.94
N THR A 25 25.55 -12.89 0.43
CA THR A 25 24.82 -11.63 0.39
C THR A 25 24.49 -11.13 1.79
N ARG A 26 25.02 -9.96 2.13
CA ARG A 26 24.78 -9.25 3.38
C ARG A 26 24.01 -7.97 3.12
N TYR A 27 22.91 -7.83 3.85
CA TYR A 27 22.10 -6.62 3.88
C TYR A 27 22.46 -5.79 5.11
N CYS A 28 22.69 -4.49 4.94
CA CYS A 28 23.00 -3.56 6.03
C CYS A 28 22.11 -2.33 5.93
N VAL A 29 21.47 -1.99 7.05
CA VAL A 29 20.65 -0.79 7.22
C VAL A 29 21.40 0.20 8.11
N LYS A 30 21.43 1.48 7.74
CA LYS A 30 21.90 2.56 8.60
C LYS A 30 20.90 3.72 8.56
N TRP A 31 20.22 3.93 9.67
CA TRP A 31 19.43 5.12 9.93
C TRP A 31 20.27 6.18 10.65
N ARG A 32 20.04 7.47 10.36
CA ARG A 32 20.64 8.60 11.08
C ARG A 32 19.59 9.67 11.36
N THR A 33 19.04 9.65 12.57
CA THR A 33 17.97 10.55 13.02
C THR A 33 18.33 12.03 12.83
N SER A 34 19.58 12.43 13.11
CA SER A 34 20.02 13.83 13.00
C SER A 34 19.95 14.42 11.58
N GLU A 35 19.91 13.57 10.55
CA GLU A 35 19.82 13.98 9.14
C GLU A 35 18.51 13.50 8.47
N GLY A 36 17.61 12.83 9.21
CA GLY A 36 16.44 12.15 8.63
C GLY A 36 16.79 11.11 7.56
N LYS A 37 17.99 10.52 7.63
CA LYS A 37 18.62 9.83 6.50
C LYS A 37 18.62 8.31 6.67
N LEU A 38 18.04 7.62 5.70
CA LEU A 38 18.11 6.16 5.55
C LEU A 38 19.16 5.81 4.48
N VAL A 39 20.07 4.90 4.83
CA VAL A 39 21.04 4.30 3.90
C VAL A 39 20.90 2.79 3.96
N LEU A 40 20.66 2.18 2.80
CA LEU A 40 20.59 0.74 2.62
C LEU A 40 21.81 0.28 1.81
N LYS A 41 22.37 -0.88 2.14
CA LYS A 41 23.47 -1.51 1.40
C LYS A 41 23.21 -3.01 1.27
N VAL A 42 23.36 -3.54 0.05
CA VAL A 42 23.36 -4.99 -0.23
C VAL A 42 24.71 -5.32 -0.89
N THR A 43 25.36 -6.39 -0.46
CA THR A 43 26.66 -6.80 -1.01
C THR A 43 26.97 -8.28 -0.80
N ASP A 44 27.52 -8.93 -1.82
CA ASP A 44 28.05 -10.30 -1.84
C ASP A 44 29.59 -10.33 -1.77
N ASN A 45 30.22 -9.28 -1.19
CA ASN A 45 31.65 -8.95 -1.30
C ASN A 45 32.16 -8.54 -2.69
N THR A 46 31.55 -8.98 -3.79
CA THR A 46 32.01 -8.64 -5.16
C THR A 46 31.33 -7.37 -5.68
N THR A 47 30.01 -7.31 -5.54
CA THR A 47 29.16 -6.18 -5.88
C THR A 47 28.72 -5.46 -4.61
N CYS A 48 28.40 -4.16 -4.75
CA CYS A 48 27.94 -3.33 -3.65
C CYS A 48 26.90 -2.35 -4.18
N LEU A 49 25.64 -2.65 -3.90
CA LEU A 49 24.48 -1.81 -4.19
C LEU A 49 24.19 -0.94 -2.98
N LYS A 50 23.96 0.35 -3.19
CA LYS A 50 23.49 1.26 -2.13
C LYS A 50 22.30 2.09 -2.58
N PHE A 51 21.37 2.29 -1.67
CA PHE A 51 20.28 3.25 -1.79
C PHE A 51 20.39 4.25 -0.64
N LYS A 52 20.13 5.53 -0.92
CA LYS A 52 20.10 6.59 0.09
C LYS A 52 18.82 7.40 -0.10
N THR A 53 18.12 7.70 0.98
CA THR A 53 16.94 8.57 0.94
C THR A 53 16.82 9.40 2.21
N TYR A 54 16.14 10.53 2.06
CA TYR A 54 15.77 11.46 3.12
C TYR A 54 14.24 11.52 3.30
N SER A 55 13.48 10.80 2.46
CA SER A 55 12.01 10.80 2.48
C SER A 55 11.47 9.59 3.24
N SER A 56 10.59 9.87 4.21
CA SER A 56 9.89 8.86 5.01
C SER A 56 8.93 8.00 4.18
N LEU A 57 8.55 8.42 2.97
CA LEU A 57 7.69 7.64 2.05
C LEU A 57 8.28 6.27 1.69
N PHE A 58 9.61 6.11 1.81
CA PHE A 58 10.29 4.84 1.55
C PHE A 58 10.30 3.90 2.76
N LEU A 59 9.86 4.30 3.96
CA LEU A 59 9.86 3.44 5.15
C LEU A 59 8.96 2.21 4.97
N ASN A 60 7.76 2.37 4.43
CA ASN A 60 6.85 1.25 4.15
C ASN A 60 7.43 0.30 3.08
N ARG A 61 8.12 0.84 2.07
CA ARG A 61 8.76 0.04 1.02
C ARG A 61 9.99 -0.72 1.55
N PHE A 62 10.74 -0.07 2.42
CA PHE A 62 11.86 -0.65 3.15
C PHE A 62 11.41 -1.80 4.06
N GLU A 63 10.33 -1.62 4.82
CA GLU A 63 9.76 -2.66 5.68
C GLU A 63 9.28 -3.87 4.86
N ALA A 64 8.56 -3.66 3.76
CA ALA A 64 8.19 -4.72 2.82
C ALA A 64 9.41 -5.46 2.21
N LEU A 65 10.48 -4.73 1.83
CA LEU A 65 11.72 -5.32 1.33
C LEU A 65 12.42 -6.19 2.38
N ASN A 66 12.48 -5.72 3.64
CA ASN A 66 13.05 -6.50 4.74
C ASN A 66 12.27 -7.81 4.95
N LEU A 67 10.94 -7.73 4.92
CA LEU A 67 10.08 -8.90 5.08
C LEU A 67 10.29 -9.90 3.94
N SER A 68 10.38 -9.42 2.69
CA SER A 68 10.70 -10.25 1.51
C SER A 68 12.05 -10.97 1.67
N LEU A 69 13.13 -10.25 2.00
CA LEU A 69 14.45 -10.88 2.20
C LEU A 69 14.43 -11.89 3.37
N MET A 70 13.79 -11.56 4.50
CA MET A 70 13.69 -12.49 5.64
C MET A 70 12.91 -13.76 5.29
N GLN A 71 11.83 -13.66 4.51
CA GLN A 71 11.08 -14.83 4.03
C GLN A 71 11.92 -15.71 3.11
N LYS A 72 12.64 -15.11 2.14
CA LYS A 72 13.57 -15.84 1.27
C LYS A 72 14.72 -16.50 2.06
N MET A 73 15.28 -15.82 3.07
CA MET A 73 16.33 -16.37 3.96
C MET A 73 15.85 -17.52 4.84
N GLN A 74 14.59 -17.51 5.28
CA GLN A 74 14.00 -18.59 6.08
C GLN A 74 13.49 -19.76 5.23
N ASN A 75 13.65 -19.70 3.89
CA ASN A 75 13.00 -20.60 2.92
C ASN A 75 11.48 -20.76 3.17
N ARG A 76 10.85 -19.71 3.73
CA ARG A 76 9.43 -19.74 4.08
C ARG A 76 8.66 -19.33 2.85
N ARG A 77 7.91 -20.27 2.26
CA ARG A 77 6.92 -19.93 1.23
C ARG A 77 6.00 -18.83 1.77
N PRO A 78 5.75 -17.74 1.02
CA PRO A 78 4.89 -16.67 1.48
C PRO A 78 3.52 -17.26 1.80
N THR A 79 3.18 -17.27 3.08
CA THR A 79 1.85 -17.70 3.53
C THR A 79 0.87 -16.62 3.06
N PRO A 80 -0.17 -16.93 2.27
CA PRO A 80 -1.17 -15.95 1.86
C PRO A 80 -2.08 -15.61 3.04
N ALA A 81 -1.54 -14.88 4.01
CA ALA A 81 -2.27 -14.41 5.17
C ALA A 81 -3.19 -13.25 4.74
N ALA A 82 -4.49 -13.51 4.76
CA ALA A 82 -5.57 -12.53 4.74
C ALA A 82 -5.77 -11.68 3.46
N ALA A 83 -5.80 -12.32 2.29
CA ALA A 83 -6.53 -11.76 1.13
C ALA A 83 -8.07 -11.92 1.23
N GLY A 84 -8.58 -12.59 2.28
CA GLY A 84 -10.00 -12.97 2.42
C GLY A 84 -10.73 -12.44 3.67
N ALA A 85 -10.13 -11.54 4.45
CA ALA A 85 -10.70 -11.07 5.73
C ALA A 85 -11.27 -9.63 5.71
N LEU A 86 -11.34 -8.99 4.53
CA LEU A 86 -11.82 -7.60 4.37
C LEU A 86 -12.97 -7.46 3.34
N GLN A 87 -13.63 -8.57 2.98
CA GLN A 87 -14.84 -8.60 2.14
C GLN A 87 -15.95 -9.44 2.79
N ALA A 88 -16.30 -9.12 4.04
CA ALA A 88 -17.33 -9.83 4.80
C ALA A 88 -18.30 -8.94 5.61
N GLU A 89 -18.13 -7.60 5.62
CA GLU A 89 -18.94 -6.68 6.45
C GLU A 89 -19.57 -5.52 5.66
N ALA A 90 -20.05 -5.77 4.44
CA ALA A 90 -20.68 -4.72 3.61
C ALA A 90 -21.94 -5.17 2.84
N THR A 91 -22.56 -6.30 3.17
CA THR A 91 -23.69 -6.82 2.38
C THR A 91 -24.72 -7.67 3.16
N GLU A 92 -25.02 -7.35 4.42
CA GLU A 92 -26.08 -8.07 5.17
C GLU A 92 -26.96 -7.15 6.05
N SER A 93 -27.51 -6.09 5.46
CA SER A 93 -28.56 -5.28 6.11
C SER A 93 -29.49 -4.53 5.13
N ALA A 94 -29.93 -5.22 4.07
CA ALA A 94 -30.99 -4.84 3.11
C ALA A 94 -31.07 -5.96 2.04
N GLN A 95 -32.20 -6.57 1.65
CA GLN A 95 -33.62 -6.43 2.03
C GLN A 95 -34.25 -7.82 2.15
N LYS A 96 -35.10 -8.02 3.17
CA LYS A 96 -36.21 -8.99 3.11
C LYS A 96 -37.47 -8.22 2.68
N ASP A 97 -38.43 -8.91 2.07
CA ASP A 97 -39.54 -8.36 1.27
C ASP A 97 -39.05 -7.67 -0.03
N VAL A 98 -39.53 -8.04 -1.23
CA VAL A 98 -40.94 -8.07 -1.67
C VAL A 98 -41.17 -9.18 -2.71
N SER A 99 -42.25 -9.97 -2.57
CA SER A 99 -43.00 -10.53 -3.72
C SER A 99 -44.29 -11.28 -3.31
N ALA A 100 -45.45 -10.59 -3.35
CA ALA A 100 -46.76 -11.19 -3.66
C ALA A 100 -47.87 -10.13 -3.89
N SER A 101 -48.28 -9.97 -5.14
CA SER A 101 -49.63 -9.63 -5.64
C SER A 101 -50.51 -8.48 -5.06
N ALA A 102 -50.85 -7.59 -6.01
CA ALA A 102 -52.22 -7.22 -6.43
C ALA A 102 -52.83 -5.85 -6.03
N ALA A 103 -53.70 -5.39 -6.95
CA ALA A 103 -54.68 -4.28 -6.89
C ALA A 103 -54.20 -2.82 -7.15
N THR A 104 -54.55 -2.38 -8.36
CA THR A 104 -54.82 -1.02 -8.89
C THR A 104 -55.90 -0.22 -8.13
N PRO A 105 -56.23 1.08 -8.46
CA PRO A 105 -55.48 2.17 -9.13
C PRO A 105 -55.78 3.61 -8.55
N LEU A 106 -55.41 4.66 -9.32
CA LEU A 106 -56.03 6.02 -9.48
C LEU A 106 -55.58 7.25 -8.64
N VAL A 107 -55.13 8.27 -9.41
CA VAL A 107 -55.41 9.73 -9.33
C VAL A 107 -54.73 10.60 -8.25
N GLY A 108 -54.07 11.68 -8.71
CA GLY A 108 -53.65 12.82 -7.87
C GLY A 108 -52.52 13.67 -8.48
N THR A 109 -52.85 14.69 -9.29
CA THR A 109 -51.90 15.65 -9.91
C THR A 109 -51.44 16.78 -8.94
N PRO A 110 -50.45 17.64 -9.29
CA PRO A 110 -49.42 18.06 -8.33
C PRO A 110 -49.45 19.54 -7.89
N ALA A 111 -48.67 19.86 -6.85
CA ALA A 111 -48.21 21.21 -6.48
C ALA A 111 -46.98 21.14 -5.55
N ALA A 112 -46.09 22.14 -5.41
CA ALA A 112 -45.65 23.22 -6.30
C ALA A 112 -44.43 23.92 -5.65
N GLY A 113 -43.40 24.28 -6.45
CA GLY A 113 -42.28 25.14 -6.01
C GLY A 113 -41.28 24.51 -5.00
N GLY A 114 -40.09 25.08 -4.76
CA GLY A 114 -39.49 26.26 -5.39
C GLY A 114 -38.04 26.46 -4.93
N VAL A 115 -37.14 26.74 -5.87
CA VAL A 115 -35.67 26.86 -5.66
C VAL A 115 -35.31 28.17 -4.93
N LYS A 116 -34.31 28.17 -4.01
CA LYS A 116 -33.13 29.09 -4.08
C LYS A 116 -32.03 28.97 -3.00
N LYS A 117 -30.80 28.98 -3.54
CA LYS A 117 -29.48 29.28 -2.92
C LYS A 117 -29.49 30.48 -1.95
N LYS A 118 -28.54 30.49 -0.99
CA LYS A 118 -27.86 31.74 -0.55
C LYS A 118 -26.45 31.51 0.03
N LYS A 119 -25.47 32.23 -0.53
CA LYS A 119 -24.14 32.58 0.01
C LYS A 119 -24.16 34.12 0.14
N PRO A 120 -23.67 34.77 1.22
CA PRO A 120 -22.38 35.50 1.19
C PRO A 120 -21.77 35.58 2.64
N LYS A 121 -20.83 36.44 3.07
CA LYS A 121 -19.91 37.42 2.44
C LYS A 121 -18.61 37.52 3.28
N LYS A 122 -17.56 38.13 2.72
CA LYS A 122 -16.28 38.51 3.37
C LYS A 122 -16.40 39.85 4.14
N LYS A 123 -15.76 39.95 5.32
CA LYS A 123 -15.19 41.15 6.00
C LYS A 123 -14.50 40.66 7.30
N LYS A 124 -13.50 41.31 7.87
CA LYS A 124 -12.90 42.63 7.59
C LYS A 124 -11.39 42.49 7.52
#